data_AF-A0A1S8X6Z0-F1
#
_entry.id   AF-A0A1S8X6Z0-F1
#
_cell.length_a   1.000
_cell.length_b   1.000
_cell.length_c   1.000
_cell.angle_alpha   90.00
_cell.angle_beta   90.00
_cell.angle_gamma   90.00
#
_symmetry.space_group_name_H-M   'P 1'
#
loop_
_entity.id
_entity.type
_entity.pdbx_description
1 polymer ?
#
loop_
_entity_poly.entity_id
_entity_poly.type
_entity_poly.pdbx_seq_one_letter_code
_entity_poly.pdbx_strand_id
1 'polypeptide(L)'
;MTYIKEGGFIVTDTGILIALKSLDRETTPEGYRFKVTATDHGSPKRLSATTDVRVILDDLNDCTPVFTHNQYNFTIIEDYAQNFTGERIVGTVKATDCDIGENGKVAYTILDPGLPFSIVKTLRRLDENQDYR
;
A
#
# COMPACT_ATOMS: atom_id res chain seq x y z
N MET A 1 4.08 -4.21 39.02
CA MET A 1 3.85 -4.46 37.59
C MET A 1 3.67 -3.13 36.87
N THR A 2 4.48 -2.85 35.86
CA THR A 2 4.41 -1.60 35.09
C THR A 2 3.62 -1.87 33.82
N TYR A 3 2.41 -1.33 33.73
CA TYR A 3 1.55 -1.43 32.55
C TYR A 3 1.83 -0.23 31.65
N ILE A 4 2.51 -0.45 30.53
CA ILE A 4 2.61 0.57 29.49
C ILE A 4 1.52 0.26 28.47
N LYS A 5 0.51 1.13 28.40
CA LYS A 5 -0.54 1.11 27.39
C LYS A 5 -0.26 2.25 26.43
N GLU A 6 0.55 1.97 25.41
CA GLU A 6 0.83 2.93 24.35
C GLU A 6 0.51 2.31 22.99
N GLY A 7 -0.02 3.12 22.07
CA GLY A 7 -0.26 2.72 20.68
C GLY A 7 -1.29 1.59 20.47
N GLY A 8 -1.97 1.11 21.51
CA GLY A 8 -2.84 -0.07 21.44
C GLY A 8 -2.14 -1.39 21.79
N PHE A 9 -0.98 -1.33 22.46
CA PHE A 9 -0.26 -2.50 22.94
C PHE A 9 -0.17 -2.52 24.47
N ILE A 10 0.10 -3.70 25.02
CA ILE A 10 0.44 -3.91 26.43
C ILE A 10 1.70 -4.76 26.54
N VAL A 11 2.60 -4.41 27.45
CA VAL A 11 3.74 -5.24 27.85
C VAL A 11 3.42 -5.87 29.20
N THR A 12 3.45 -7.19 29.25
CA THR A 12 3.23 -7.96 30.49
C THR A 12 4.45 -7.90 31.41
N ASP A 13 4.28 -8.33 32.65
CA ASP A 13 5.37 -8.45 33.63
C ASP A 13 6.43 -9.50 33.25
N THR A 14 6.07 -10.48 32.43
CA THR A 14 7.00 -11.45 31.81
C THR A 14 7.68 -10.91 30.56
N GLY A 15 7.39 -9.69 30.13
CA GLY A 15 7.99 -9.04 28.97
C GLY A 15 7.32 -9.38 27.62
N ILE A 16 6.18 -10.08 27.63
CA ILE A 16 5.41 -10.36 26.41
C ILE A 16 4.68 -9.09 25.97
N LEU A 17 4.84 -8.71 24.70
CA LEU A 17 4.11 -7.64 24.03
C LEU A 17 2.84 -8.20 23.37
N ILE A 18 1.68 -7.60 23.65
CA ILE A 18 0.38 -8.04 23.15
C ILE A 18 -0.35 -6.86 22.49
N ALA A 19 -0.91 -7.07 21.31
CA ALA A 19 -1.81 -6.12 20.66
C ALA A 19 -3.22 -6.18 21.25
N LEU A 20 -3.81 -5.03 21.56
CA LEU A 20 -5.15 -4.93 22.17
C LEU A 20 -6.27 -4.69 21.14
N LYS A 21 -5.90 -4.45 19.88
CA LYS A 21 -6.80 -4.20 18.76
C LYS A 21 -6.24 -4.84 17.50
N SER A 22 -7.09 -5.03 16.49
CA SER A 22 -6.64 -5.38 15.15
C SER A 22 -5.66 -4.32 14.64
N LEU A 23 -4.60 -4.80 14.00
CA LEU A 23 -3.57 -3.97 13.40
C LEU A 23 -3.80 -4.00 11.90
N ASP A 24 -3.78 -2.82 11.31
CA ASP A 24 -4.03 -2.60 9.89
C ASP A 24 -2.90 -1.73 9.36
N ARG A 25 -2.20 -2.20 8.34
CA ARG A 25 -1.01 -1.53 7.83
C ARG A 25 -1.40 -0.31 7.01
N GLU A 26 -2.53 -0.39 6.31
CA GLU A 26 -3.09 0.64 5.43
C GLU A 26 -3.41 1.89 6.27
N THR A 27 -3.93 1.69 7.48
CA THR A 27 -4.19 2.75 8.47
C THR A 27 -2.92 3.29 9.13
N THR A 28 -1.87 2.49 9.30
CA THR A 28 -0.64 2.89 10.03
C THR A 28 0.63 2.36 9.32
N PRO A 29 0.98 2.94 8.15
CA PRO A 29 2.02 2.40 7.27
C PRO A 29 3.44 2.52 7.86
N GLU A 30 3.68 3.48 8.75
CA GLU A 30 4.95 3.65 9.45
C GLU A 30 5.17 2.65 10.59
N GLY A 31 4.12 1.92 10.97
CA GLY A 31 4.06 1.04 12.13
C GLY A 31 3.93 1.80 13.45
N TYR A 32 4.28 1.15 14.55
CA TYR A 32 4.16 1.71 15.90
C TYR A 32 5.52 1.87 16.56
N ARG A 33 5.71 2.98 17.30
CA ARG A 33 6.91 3.24 18.08
C ARG A 33 6.54 3.72 19.46
N PHE A 34 7.08 3.07 20.49
CA PHE A 34 6.87 3.42 21.89
C PHE A 34 8.09 3.03 22.73
N LYS A 35 8.17 3.58 23.94
CA LYS A 35 9.25 3.28 24.88
C LYS A 35 8.79 2.27 25.92
N VAL A 36 9.68 1.34 26.27
CA VAL A 36 9.46 0.39 27.36
C VAL A 36 10.51 0.60 28.44
N THR A 37 10.07 0.68 29.70
CA THR A 37 10.95 0.86 30.86
C THR A 37 10.86 -0.35 31.77
N ALA A 38 12.00 -0.99 32.03
CA ALA A 38 12.17 -1.99 33.07
C ALA A 38 12.67 -1.32 34.35
N THR A 39 12.21 -1.77 35.52
CA THR A 39 12.65 -1.27 36.83
C THR A 39 12.87 -2.45 37.76
N ASP A 40 14.00 -2.47 38.47
CA ASP A 40 14.30 -3.52 39.44
C ASP A 40 13.53 -3.33 40.77
N HIS A 41 13.69 -4.29 41.67
CA HIS A 41 13.09 -4.27 43.01
C HIS A 41 14.07 -3.77 44.10
N GLY A 42 15.11 -3.01 43.75
CA GLY A 42 16.14 -2.57 44.69
C GLY A 42 15.61 -1.70 45.85
N SER A 43 16.27 -1.80 47.01
CA SER A 43 16.02 -0.96 48.20
C SER A 43 17.36 -0.63 48.89
N PRO A 44 17.65 0.63 49.26
CA PRO A 44 16.77 1.80 49.23
C PRO A 44 16.60 2.43 47.84
N LYS A 45 17.49 2.11 46.88
CA LYS A 45 17.47 2.69 45.53
C LYS A 45 17.11 1.64 44.49
N ARG A 46 16.20 2.00 43.59
CA ARG A 46 15.84 1.22 42.39
C ARG A 46 16.61 1.70 41.17
N LEU A 47 16.89 0.80 40.24
CA LEU A 47 17.43 1.11 38.93
C LEU A 47 16.38 0.87 37.85
N SER A 48 16.43 1.67 36.79
CA SER A 48 15.55 1.54 35.63
C SER A 48 16.31 1.72 34.34
N ALA A 49 15.91 0.98 33.30
CA ALA A 49 16.41 1.11 31.95
C ALA A 49 15.25 1.25 30.97
N THR A 50 15.39 2.12 29.98
CA THR A 50 14.38 2.39 28.96
C THR A 50 14.93 2.10 27.57
N THR A 51 14.14 1.45 26.73
CA THR A 51 14.47 1.20 25.32
C THR A 51 13.32 1.59 24.40
N ASP A 52 13.65 1.91 23.14
CA ASP A 52 12.67 2.08 22.08
C ASP A 52 12.26 0.71 21.53
N VAL A 53 10.95 0.52 21.31
CA VAL A 53 10.37 -0.62 20.61
C VAL A 53 9.72 -0.12 19.33
N ARG A 54 10.01 -0.79 18.21
CA ARG A 54 9.39 -0.55 16.91
C ARG A 54 8.67 -1.79 16.44
N VAL A 55 7.38 -1.65 16.16
CA VAL A 55 6.54 -2.69 15.57
C VAL A 55 6.29 -2.30 14.12
N ILE A 56 6.68 -3.16 13.18
CA ILE A 56 6.45 -2.99 11.75
C ILE A 56 5.41 -4.03 11.35
N LEU A 57 4.44 -3.63 10.54
CA LEU A 57 3.39 -4.51 10.04
C LEU A 57 3.75 -5.02 8.66
N ASP A 58 3.60 -6.33 8.46
CA ASP A 58 3.67 -6.94 7.14
C ASP A 58 2.39 -6.64 6.36
N ASP A 59 2.52 -6.65 5.04
CA ASP A 59 1.42 -6.47 4.11
C ASP A 59 0.52 -7.71 4.02
N LEU A 60 -0.78 -7.49 3.93
CA LEU A 60 -1.75 -8.50 3.51
C LEU A 60 -2.43 -8.03 2.23
N ASN A 61 -2.91 -8.98 1.43
CA ASN A 61 -3.66 -8.65 0.21
C ASN A 61 -5.16 -8.56 0.55
N ASP A 62 -5.55 -7.50 1.26
CA ASP A 62 -6.92 -7.28 1.73
C ASP A 62 -7.55 -5.97 1.24
N CYS A 63 -6.84 -5.19 0.43
CA CYS A 63 -7.45 -4.20 -0.44
C CYS A 63 -7.98 -4.84 -1.74
N THR A 64 -8.81 -4.09 -2.47
CA THR A 64 -9.27 -4.49 -3.80
C THR A 64 -9.02 -3.33 -4.76
N PRO A 65 -8.59 -3.58 -6.01
CA PRO A 65 -8.28 -2.51 -6.93
C PRO A 65 -9.50 -1.62 -7.21
N VAL A 66 -9.34 -0.30 -7.08
CA VAL A 66 -10.38 0.69 -7.32
C VAL A 66 -10.04 1.52 -8.55
N PHE A 67 -10.94 1.58 -9.53
CA PHE A 67 -10.80 2.47 -10.68
C PHE A 67 -10.87 3.94 -10.27
N THR A 68 -10.08 4.80 -10.93
CA THR A 68 -10.08 6.24 -10.64
C THR A 68 -11.37 6.94 -11.05
N HIS A 69 -12.15 6.33 -11.95
CA HIS A 69 -13.45 6.82 -12.39
C HIS A 69 -14.44 5.66 -12.46
N ASN A 70 -15.70 5.94 -12.10
CA ASN A 70 -16.79 4.97 -12.22
C ASN A 70 -17.14 4.64 -13.68
N GLN A 71 -16.84 5.56 -14.59
CA GLN A 71 -17.06 5.41 -16.02
C GLN A 71 -15.95 6.13 -16.78
N TYR A 72 -15.44 5.48 -17.82
CA TYR A 72 -14.50 6.07 -18.78
C TYR A 72 -15.20 6.20 -20.12
N ASN A 73 -15.22 7.42 -20.67
CA ASN A 73 -15.78 7.70 -21.98
C ASN A 73 -14.65 8.11 -22.92
N PHE A 74 -14.56 7.44 -24.06
CA PHE A 74 -13.59 7.74 -25.11
C PHE A 74 -14.33 7.99 -26.41
N THR A 75 -13.93 9.04 -27.13
CA THR A 75 -14.49 9.38 -28.44
C THR A 75 -13.44 9.12 -29.51
N ILE A 76 -13.81 8.38 -30.54
CA ILE A 76 -12.96 8.06 -31.68
C ILE A 76 -13.58 8.69 -32.92
N ILE A 77 -12.77 9.40 -33.70
CA ILE A 77 -13.20 9.98 -34.98
C ILE A 77 -12.98 8.93 -36.07
N GLU A 78 -14.02 8.61 -36.84
CA GLU A 78 -14.00 7.60 -37.90
C GLU A 78 -12.96 7.88 -38.99
N ASP A 79 -12.83 9.15 -39.40
CA ASP A 79 -11.89 9.60 -40.44
C ASP A 79 -10.41 9.54 -40.03
N TYR A 80 -10.13 9.27 -38.75
CA TYR A 80 -8.76 9.08 -38.29
C TYR A 80 -8.14 7.73 -38.77
N ALA A 81 -8.95 6.86 -39.39
CA ALA A 81 -8.55 5.51 -39.77
C ALA A 81 -8.10 5.35 -41.25
N GLN A 82 -8.27 6.35 -42.12
CA GLN A 82 -8.16 6.12 -43.56
C GLN A 82 -6.75 5.70 -44.05
N ASN A 83 -5.68 5.91 -43.26
CA ASN A 83 -4.31 5.52 -43.61
C ASN A 83 -3.51 4.84 -42.47
N PHE A 84 -4.16 4.39 -41.40
CA PHE A 84 -3.46 3.84 -40.22
C PHE A 84 -3.66 2.33 -40.11
N THR A 85 -2.58 1.56 -40.25
CA THR A 85 -2.56 0.09 -40.19
C THR A 85 -2.03 -0.47 -38.86
N GLY A 86 -1.84 0.39 -37.86
CA GLY A 86 -1.29 0.02 -36.54
C GLY A 86 -2.34 -0.09 -35.43
N GLU A 87 -1.89 -0.56 -34.26
CA GLU A 87 -2.65 -0.46 -33.01
C GLU A 87 -2.75 1.00 -32.58
N ARG A 88 -3.94 1.43 -32.15
CA ARG A 88 -4.18 2.80 -31.72
C ARG A 88 -4.65 2.85 -30.27
N ILE A 89 -4.01 3.70 -29.48
CA ILE A 89 -4.44 3.96 -28.10
C ILE A 89 -5.68 4.83 -28.13
N VAL A 90 -6.81 4.25 -27.74
CA VAL A 90 -8.11 4.92 -27.63
C VAL A 90 -8.21 5.73 -26.33
N GLY A 91 -7.50 5.27 -25.30
CA GLY A 91 -7.54 5.88 -23.98
C GLY A 91 -6.74 5.09 -22.97
N THR A 92 -6.79 5.56 -21.73
CA THR A 92 -6.14 4.92 -20.60
C THR A 92 -7.13 4.82 -19.46
N VAL A 93 -7.24 3.63 -18.88
CA VAL A 93 -7.93 3.40 -17.61
C VAL A 93 -6.89 3.23 -16.52
N LYS A 94 -7.26 3.58 -15.29
CA LYS A 94 -6.38 3.43 -14.14
C LYS A 94 -7.18 2.95 -12.95
N ALA A 95 -6.71 1.88 -12.33
CA ALA A 95 -7.12 1.44 -11.02
C ALA A 95 -5.90 1.43 -10.10
N THR A 96 -6.15 1.63 -8.82
CA THR A 96 -5.15 1.64 -7.75
C THR A 96 -5.61 0.70 -6.65
N ASP A 97 -4.65 -0.02 -6.09
CA ASP A 97 -4.83 -0.84 -4.91
C ASP A 97 -4.00 -0.21 -3.77
N CYS A 98 -4.52 -0.27 -2.53
CA CYS A 98 -3.81 0.28 -1.37
C CYS A 98 -2.68 -0.60 -0.86
N ASP A 99 -2.59 -1.85 -1.33
CA ASP A 99 -1.57 -2.79 -0.93
C ASP A 99 -0.19 -2.44 -1.51
N ILE A 100 0.90 -3.02 -0.97
CA ILE A 100 2.27 -2.72 -1.46
C ILE A 100 2.83 -3.89 -2.28
N GLY A 101 3.87 -3.61 -3.05
CA GLY A 101 4.64 -4.65 -3.73
C GLY A 101 3.78 -5.44 -4.73
N GLU A 102 3.76 -6.76 -4.59
CA GLU A 102 3.00 -7.64 -5.48
C GLU A 102 1.50 -7.60 -5.20
N ASN A 103 1.09 -7.41 -3.94
CA ASN A 103 -0.33 -7.38 -3.57
C ASN A 103 -1.02 -6.16 -4.19
N GLY A 104 -0.34 -5.02 -4.25
CA GLY A 104 -0.85 -3.81 -4.91
C GLY A 104 -0.84 -3.84 -6.46
N LYS A 105 -0.44 -4.95 -7.10
CA LYS A 105 -0.37 -5.01 -8.58
C LYS A 105 -1.74 -5.28 -9.19
N VAL A 106 -2.16 -4.33 -10.03
CA VAL A 106 -3.42 -4.44 -10.76
C VAL A 106 -3.23 -5.07 -12.13
N ALA A 107 -4.10 -6.04 -12.44
CA ALA A 107 -4.28 -6.60 -13.78
C ALA A 107 -5.66 -6.20 -14.34
N TYR A 108 -5.74 -6.04 -15.66
CA TYR A 108 -6.95 -5.58 -16.35
C TYR A 108 -7.37 -6.58 -17.41
N THR A 109 -8.68 -6.77 -17.56
CA THR A 109 -9.29 -7.62 -18.60
C THR A 109 -10.53 -6.94 -19.17
N ILE A 110 -10.79 -7.12 -20.46
CA ILE A 110 -12.07 -6.74 -21.08
C ILE A 110 -12.99 -7.96 -20.98
N LEU A 111 -14.18 -7.78 -20.40
CA LEU A 111 -15.13 -8.88 -20.19
C LEU A 111 -15.96 -9.21 -21.43
N ASP A 112 -16.14 -8.24 -22.34
CA ASP A 112 -16.83 -8.46 -23.60
C ASP A 112 -15.83 -8.81 -24.71
N PRO A 113 -15.73 -10.10 -25.12
CA PRO A 113 -14.80 -10.53 -26.15
C PRO A 113 -15.21 -10.10 -27.57
N GLY A 114 -16.43 -9.57 -27.76
CA GLY A 114 -16.92 -9.10 -29.06
C GLY A 114 -16.46 -7.68 -29.42
N LEU A 115 -15.83 -6.97 -28.47
CA LEU A 115 -15.35 -5.62 -28.69
C LEU A 115 -14.05 -5.63 -29.53
N PRO A 116 -13.90 -4.70 -30.50
CA PRO A 116 -12.68 -4.56 -31.30
C PRO A 116 -11.57 -3.83 -30.54
N PHE A 117 -11.50 -4.00 -29.21
CA PHE A 117 -10.55 -3.33 -28.33
C PHE A 117 -9.73 -4.36 -27.55
N SER A 118 -8.47 -4.03 -27.32
CA SER A 118 -7.56 -4.81 -26.48
C SER A 118 -6.94 -3.92 -25.41
N ILE A 119 -6.55 -4.53 -24.28
CA ILE A 119 -5.75 -3.84 -23.27
C ILE A 119 -4.29 -4.01 -23.62
N VAL A 120 -3.62 -2.90 -23.87
CA VAL A 120 -2.17 -2.88 -24.06
C VAL A 120 -1.55 -2.34 -22.77
N LYS A 121 -0.70 -3.15 -22.11
CA LYS A 121 0.02 -2.72 -20.90
C LYS A 121 1.18 -1.81 -21.31
N THR A 122 0.95 -0.51 -21.41
CA THR A 122 2.05 0.44 -21.63
C THR A 122 2.73 0.73 -20.29
N LEU A 123 3.77 -0.04 -19.95
CA LEU A 123 4.78 0.43 -19.01
C LEU A 123 5.81 1.24 -19.80
N ARG A 124 5.60 2.55 -19.91
CA ARG A 124 6.74 3.47 -19.95
C ARG A 124 6.47 4.59 -18.96
N ARG A 125 7.24 4.54 -17.86
CA ARG A 125 7.54 5.70 -17.01
C ARG A 125 7.87 6.89 -17.92
N LEU A 126 7.28 8.05 -17.65
CA LEU A 126 7.67 9.34 -18.23
C LEU A 126 8.77 10.02 -17.39
N ASP A 127 9.49 9.25 -16.59
CA ASP A 127 10.46 9.72 -15.60
C ASP A 127 11.89 9.77 -16.20
N GLU A 128 12.13 9.27 -17.41
CA GLU A 128 13.41 9.42 -18.10
C GLU A 128 13.46 10.78 -18.82
N ASN A 129 14.00 11.78 -18.12
CA ASN A 129 14.61 12.96 -18.73
C ASN A 129 15.69 12.49 -19.71
N GLN A 130 15.33 12.42 -20.99
CA GLN A 130 16.30 12.38 -22.08
C GLN A 130 16.67 13.81 -22.44
N ASP A 131 17.73 14.30 -21.78
CA ASP A 131 18.55 15.40 -22.25
C ASP A 131 19.17 14.98 -23.60
N TYR A 132 18.65 15.52 -24.70
CA TYR A 132 19.29 15.43 -26.01
C TYR A 132 19.80 16.83 -26.39
N ARG A 133 21.10 17.02 -26.18
CA ARG A 133 21.92 17.85 -27.07
C ARG A 133 22.17 17.11 -28.38
#